data_AF-A0A2A8HAZ3-F1
#
_entry.id   AF-A0A2A8HAZ3-F1
#
_cell.length_a   1.000
_cell.length_b   1.000
_cell.length_c   1.000
_cell.angle_alpha   90.00
_cell.angle_beta   90.00
_cell.angle_gamma   90.00
#
_symmetry.space_group_name_H-M   'P 1'
#
loop_
_entity.id
_entity.type
_entity.pdbx_description
1 polymer ?
#
loop_
_entity_poly.entity_id
_entity_poly.type
_entity_poly.pdbx_seq_one_letter_code
_entity_poly.pdbx_strand_id
1 'polypeptide(L)'
;MQVLKIVSAMWKSGANIYLDPGDGRIGIKRQELISVEVMRAAEQNFKEIDTWFKSWKDANNEKIMILKIFYEFSGWKHNQKLHDWLLADTDSLQMFYDWTIVLAKNGWTDMYEDYRQFENDESNVMARKIYERAVLYARKGA
;
A
#
# COMPACT_ATOMS: atom_id res chain seq x y z
N MET A 1 -7.65 -1.44 -17.51
CA MET A 1 -8.08 -1.66 -16.10
C MET A 1 -7.05 -0.99 -15.21
N GLN A 2 -7.45 -0.35 -14.10
CA GLN A 2 -6.48 0.31 -13.20
C GLN A 2 -5.49 -0.71 -12.63
N VAL A 3 -4.20 -0.40 -12.65
CA VAL A 3 -3.12 -1.27 -12.17
C VAL A 3 -3.38 -1.77 -10.76
N LEU A 4 -3.73 -0.88 -9.83
CA LEU A 4 -3.99 -1.24 -8.44
C LEU A 4 -5.23 -2.12 -8.29
N LYS A 5 -6.22 -2.04 -9.18
CA LYS A 5 -7.37 -2.94 -9.17
C LYS A 5 -6.97 -4.37 -9.49
N ILE A 6 -6.04 -4.56 -10.43
CA ILE A 6 -5.50 -5.89 -10.77
C ILE A 6 -4.66 -6.41 -9.60
N VAL A 7 -3.70 -5.61 -9.14
CA VAL A 7 -2.76 -6.00 -8.08
C VAL A 7 -3.49 -6.31 -6.77
N SER A 8 -4.49 -5.50 -6.40
CA SER A 8 -5.32 -5.76 -5.22
C SER A 8 -6.15 -7.03 -5.36
N ALA A 9 -6.71 -7.33 -6.54
CA ALA A 9 -7.41 -8.59 -6.76
C ALA A 9 -6.49 -9.81 -6.59
N MET A 10 -5.23 -9.71 -7.03
CA MET A 10 -4.21 -10.74 -6.81
C MET A 10 -3.89 -10.91 -5.32
N TRP A 11 -3.73 -9.83 -4.55
CA TRP A 11 -3.49 -9.94 -3.11
C TRP A 11 -4.70 -10.49 -2.34
N LYS A 12 -5.91 -10.06 -2.70
CA LYS A 12 -7.16 -10.52 -2.07
C LYS A 12 -7.44 -12.00 -2.31
N SER A 13 -6.85 -12.61 -3.34
CA SER A 13 -6.94 -14.06 -3.53
C SER A 13 -6.05 -14.85 -2.55
N GLY A 14 -5.18 -14.16 -1.79
CA GLY A 14 -4.19 -14.78 -0.91
C GLY A 14 -2.85 -15.04 -1.60
N ALA A 15 -2.72 -14.70 -2.88
CA ALA A 15 -1.42 -14.66 -3.55
C ALA A 15 -0.61 -13.45 -3.10
N ASN A 16 0.72 -13.53 -3.19
CA ASN A 16 1.60 -12.42 -2.90
C ASN A 16 2.45 -12.10 -4.12
N ILE A 17 2.05 -11.05 -4.84
CA ILE A 17 2.86 -10.40 -5.86
C ILE A 17 3.80 -9.38 -5.21
N TYR A 18 5.07 -9.39 -5.59
CA TYR A 18 6.13 -8.56 -5.01
C TYR A 18 7.24 -8.30 -6.03
N LEU A 19 8.08 -7.29 -5.76
CA LEU A 19 9.33 -7.06 -6.46
C LEU A 19 10.43 -7.88 -5.78
N ASP A 20 11.06 -8.80 -6.49
CA ASP A 20 12.13 -9.66 -5.96
C ASP A 20 13.38 -8.81 -5.67
N PRO A 21 13.93 -8.85 -4.44
CA PRO A 21 15.09 -8.04 -4.08
C PRO A 21 16.39 -8.51 -4.76
N GLY A 22 16.44 -9.75 -5.27
CA GLY A 22 17.63 -10.31 -5.91
C GLY A 22 17.84 -9.80 -7.33
N ASP A 23 16.77 -9.71 -8.14
CA ASP A 23 16.87 -9.33 -9.55
C ASP A 23 15.95 -8.16 -9.96
N GLY A 24 15.13 -7.64 -9.05
CA GLY A 24 14.22 -6.52 -9.31
C GLY A 24 13.09 -6.87 -10.28
N ARG A 25 12.75 -8.16 -10.44
CA ARG A 25 11.62 -8.62 -11.26
C ARG A 25 10.41 -8.90 -10.40
N ILE A 26 9.23 -8.87 -11.01
CA ILE A 26 8.01 -9.28 -10.31
C ILE A 26 8.04 -10.79 -10.06
N GLY A 27 7.88 -11.17 -8.80
CA GLY A 27 7.61 -12.53 -8.36
C GLY A 27 6.18 -12.67 -7.85
N ILE A 28 5.63 -13.88 -7.94
CA ILE A 28 4.31 -14.24 -7.39
C ILE A 28 4.45 -15.50 -6.56
N LYS A 29 4.05 -15.44 -5.29
CA LYS A 29 3.84 -16.61 -4.42
C LYS A 29 2.36 -16.97 -4.40
N ARG A 30 2.07 -18.28 -4.40
CA ARG A 30 0.72 -18.86 -4.41
C ARG A 30 -0.11 -18.42 -5.62
N GLN A 31 0.51 -18.39 -6.81
CA GLN A 31 -0.12 -17.96 -8.05
C GLN A 31 -1.38 -18.78 -8.38
N GLU A 32 -1.43 -20.05 -7.96
CA GLU A 32 -2.57 -20.95 -8.13
C GLU A 32 -3.88 -20.45 -7.50
N LEU A 33 -3.80 -19.49 -6.56
CA LEU A 33 -4.96 -18.85 -5.96
C LEU A 33 -5.56 -17.73 -6.82
N ILE A 34 -4.84 -17.27 -7.84
CA ILE A 34 -5.29 -16.19 -8.73
C ILE A 34 -6.20 -16.77 -9.80
N SER A 35 -7.38 -16.17 -9.98
CA SER A 35 -8.29 -16.60 -11.05
C SER A 35 -7.68 -16.37 -12.43
N VAL A 36 -8.06 -17.21 -13.40
CA VAL A 36 -7.58 -17.12 -14.79
C VAL A 36 -7.86 -15.74 -15.40
N GLU A 37 -9.00 -15.13 -15.06
CA GLU A 37 -9.36 -13.79 -15.53
C GLU A 37 -8.42 -12.71 -14.99
N VAL A 38 -8.13 -12.74 -13.68
CA VAL A 38 -7.20 -11.78 -13.05
C VAL A 38 -5.79 -11.97 -13.57
N MET A 39 -5.34 -13.22 -13.76
CA MET A 39 -4.02 -13.50 -14.32
C MET A 39 -3.90 -12.99 -15.76
N ARG A 40 -4.91 -13.22 -16.61
CA ARG A 40 -4.95 -12.69 -17.98
C ARG A 40 -4.91 -11.16 -17.98
N ALA A 41 -5.64 -10.51 -17.08
CA ALA A 41 -5.59 -9.06 -16.93
C ALA A 41 -4.18 -8.59 -16.51
N ALA A 42 -3.53 -9.29 -15.59
CA ALA A 42 -2.17 -8.98 -15.16
C ALA A 42 -1.15 -9.13 -16.31
N GLU A 43 -1.26 -10.18 -17.13
CA GLU A 43 -0.40 -10.39 -18.30
C GLU A 43 -0.57 -9.26 -19.34
N GLN A 44 -1.81 -8.86 -19.61
CA GLN A 44 -2.12 -7.76 -20.54
C GLN A 44 -1.63 -6.39 -20.07
N ASN A 45 -1.47 -6.19 -18.75
CA ASN A 45 -1.05 -4.93 -18.14
C ASN A 45 0.31 -5.08 -17.43
N PHE A 46 1.12 -6.08 -17.84
CA PHE A 46 2.34 -6.44 -17.12
C PHE A 46 3.33 -5.27 -17.05
N LYS A 47 3.45 -4.49 -18.12
CA LYS A 47 4.39 -3.36 -18.18
C LYS A 47 4.02 -2.27 -17.18
N GLU A 48 2.74 -1.96 -17.05
CA GLU A 48 2.22 -0.96 -16.12
C GLU A 48 2.35 -1.43 -14.68
N ILE A 49 2.08 -2.72 -14.42
CA ILE A 49 2.29 -3.36 -13.11
C ILE A 49 3.79 -3.33 -12.75
N ASP A 50 4.68 -3.73 -13.65
CA ASP A 50 6.13 -3.69 -13.46
C ASP A 50 6.65 -2.28 -13.20
N THR A 51 6.18 -1.30 -13.96
CA THR A 51 6.50 0.12 -13.76
C THR A 51 6.05 0.59 -12.37
N TRP A 52 4.82 0.25 -11.98
CA TRP A 52 4.30 0.62 -10.67
C TRP A 52 5.09 -0.04 -9.54
N PHE A 53 5.42 -1.33 -9.61
CA PHE A 53 6.27 -1.98 -8.60
C PHE A 53 7.67 -1.35 -8.53
N LYS A 54 8.31 -1.09 -9.66
CA LYS A 54 9.64 -0.47 -9.71
C LYS A 54 9.66 0.96 -9.18
N SER A 55 8.55 1.70 -9.32
CA SER A 55 8.44 3.05 -8.73
C SER A 55 8.54 3.07 -7.20
N TRP A 56 8.41 1.92 -6.53
CA TRP A 56 8.57 1.78 -5.08
C TRP A 56 10.00 1.44 -4.65
N LYS A 57 10.92 1.16 -5.58
CA LYS A 57 12.28 0.66 -5.28
C LYS A 57 13.05 1.55 -4.29
N ASP A 58 12.93 2.86 -4.45
CA ASP A 58 13.65 3.87 -3.64
C ASP A 58 12.72 4.60 -2.67
N ALA A 59 11.53 4.05 -2.41
CA ALA A 59 10.59 4.65 -1.48
C ALA A 59 11.14 4.59 -0.05
N ASN A 60 11.09 5.73 0.65
CA ASN A 60 11.54 5.83 2.03
C ASN A 60 10.58 5.10 3.00
N ASN A 61 11.02 4.90 4.24
CA ASN A 61 10.24 4.18 5.25
C ASN A 61 8.88 4.82 5.58
N GLU A 62 8.76 6.15 5.43
CA GLU A 62 7.50 6.88 5.65
C GLU A 62 6.47 6.47 4.59
N LYS A 63 6.86 6.48 3.32
CA LYS A 63 6.02 6.07 2.19
C LYS A 63 5.65 4.59 2.31
N ILE A 64 6.59 3.73 2.67
CA ILE A 64 6.33 2.30 2.88
C ILE A 64 5.38 2.06 4.06
N MET A 65 5.46 2.86 5.13
CA MET A 65 4.53 2.77 6.25
C MET A 65 3.10 3.12 5.82
N ILE A 66 2.94 4.25 5.13
CA ILE A 66 1.63 4.66 4.61
C ILE A 66 1.05 3.62 3.65
N LEU A 67 1.86 3.06 2.76
CA LEU A 67 1.42 2.00 1.85
C LEU A 67 0.88 0.77 2.61
N LYS A 68 1.56 0.35 3.68
CA LYS A 68 1.14 -0.78 4.51
C LYS A 68 -0.18 -0.47 5.23
N ILE A 69 -0.33 0.73 5.77
CA ILE A 69 -1.57 1.18 6.41
C ILE A 69 -2.70 1.18 5.38
N PHE A 70 -2.46 1.75 4.20
CA PHE A 70 -3.44 1.76 3.11
C PHE A 70 -3.88 0.34 2.70
N TYR A 71 -2.97 -0.63 2.62
CA TYR A 71 -3.33 -2.02 2.30
C TYR A 71 -4.19 -2.70 3.36
N GLU A 72 -3.93 -2.43 4.64
CA GLU A 72 -4.74 -2.92 5.75
C GLU A 72 -6.16 -2.34 5.65
N PHE A 73 -6.28 -1.02 5.52
CA PHE A 73 -7.57 -0.32 5.46
C PHE A 73 -8.40 -0.66 4.22
N SER A 74 -7.75 -0.83 3.07
CA SER A 74 -8.41 -1.21 1.82
C SER A 74 -8.81 -2.69 1.79
N GLY A 75 -8.39 -3.48 2.78
CA GLY A 75 -8.60 -4.92 2.83
C GLY A 75 -7.83 -5.66 1.72
N TRP A 76 -6.74 -5.09 1.22
CA TRP A 76 -5.91 -5.71 0.19
C TRP A 76 -4.91 -6.68 0.78
N LYS A 77 -4.29 -6.32 1.92
CA LYS A 77 -3.34 -7.17 2.64
C LYS A 77 -3.51 -6.98 4.14
N HIS A 78 -3.78 -8.06 4.85
CA HIS A 78 -3.84 -8.05 6.32
C HIS A 78 -2.45 -8.03 6.94
N ASN A 79 -2.26 -7.21 7.96
CA ASN A 79 -1.05 -7.14 8.78
C ASN A 79 -1.43 -6.96 10.26
N GLN A 80 -1.49 -8.07 10.99
CA GLN A 80 -1.94 -8.10 12.39
C GLN A 80 -1.18 -7.10 13.29
N LYS A 81 0.14 -6.97 13.16
CA LYS A 81 0.92 -6.04 13.99
C LYS A 81 0.54 -4.59 13.74
N LEU A 82 0.25 -4.26 12.49
CA LEU A 82 -0.20 -2.92 12.09
C LEU A 82 -1.62 -2.66 12.59
N HIS A 83 -2.49 -3.65 12.45
CA HIS A 83 -3.86 -3.63 12.96
C HIS A 83 -3.89 -3.35 14.46
N ASP A 84 -3.13 -4.13 15.24
CA ASP A 84 -3.07 -4.01 16.71
C ASP A 84 -2.54 -2.64 17.13
N TRP A 85 -1.52 -2.11 16.44
CA TRP A 85 -1.02 -0.76 16.68
C TRP A 85 -2.08 0.31 16.44
N LEU A 86 -2.78 0.24 15.30
CA LEU A 86 -3.80 1.23 14.94
C LEU A 86 -5.02 1.20 15.88
N LEU A 87 -5.32 0.04 16.48
CA LEU A 87 -6.32 -0.07 17.54
C LEU A 87 -5.84 0.48 18.89
N ALA A 88 -4.57 0.27 19.22
CA ALA A 88 -3.98 0.76 20.47
C ALA A 88 -3.70 2.27 20.45
N ASP A 89 -3.45 2.84 19.28
CA ASP A 89 -3.13 4.26 19.08
C ASP A 89 -4.14 4.93 18.13
N THR A 90 -5.32 5.24 18.67
CA THR A 90 -6.42 5.85 17.90
C THR A 90 -6.09 7.21 17.31
N ASP A 91 -5.12 7.94 17.87
CA ASP A 91 -4.64 9.19 17.26
C ASP A 91 -3.92 8.91 15.94
N SER A 92 -3.11 7.84 15.87
CA SER A 92 -2.46 7.43 14.62
C SER A 92 -3.49 7.03 13.57
N LEU A 93 -4.55 6.34 13.99
CA LEU A 93 -5.69 6.00 13.14
C LEU A 93 -6.37 7.26 12.59
N GLN A 94 -6.67 8.23 13.46
CA GLN A 94 -7.29 9.50 13.07
C GLN A 94 -6.40 10.31 12.13
N MET A 95 -5.09 10.38 12.40
CA MET A 95 -4.13 11.05 11.51
C MET A 95 -4.10 10.43 10.12
N PHE A 96 -4.22 9.11 10.02
CA PHE A 96 -4.31 8.45 8.71
C PHE A 96 -5.61 8.83 7.98
N TYR A 97 -6.76 8.89 8.66
CA TYR A 97 -7.99 9.39 8.05
C TYR A 97 -7.86 10.84 7.58
N ASP A 98 -7.32 11.72 8.41
CA ASP A 98 -7.09 13.12 8.05
C ASP A 98 -6.15 13.23 6.84
N TRP A 99 -5.13 12.37 6.76
CA TRP A 99 -4.24 12.28 5.60
C TRP A 99 -5.00 11.88 4.33
N THR A 100 -5.92 10.91 4.39
CA THR A 100 -6.77 10.56 3.24
C THR A 100 -7.70 11.70 2.82
N ILE A 101 -8.18 12.52 3.77
CA ILE A 101 -8.98 13.71 3.48
C ILE A 101 -8.17 14.76 2.72
N VAL A 102 -6.89 14.96 3.08
CA VAL A 102 -5.99 15.86 2.33
C VAL A 102 -5.82 15.38 0.89
N LEU A 103 -5.59 14.08 0.68
CA LEU A 103 -5.52 13.52 -0.68
C LEU A 103 -6.82 13.71 -1.46
N ALA A 104 -7.97 13.52 -0.82
CA ALA A 104 -9.26 13.73 -1.45
C ALA A 104 -9.47 15.19 -1.88
N LYS A 105 -9.04 16.16 -1.05
CA LYS A 105 -9.02 17.58 -1.41
C LYS A 105 -8.11 17.87 -2.61
N ASN A 106 -7.04 17.09 -2.77
CA ASN A 106 -6.12 17.18 -3.90
C ASN A 106 -6.62 16.42 -5.15
N GLY A 107 -7.79 15.79 -5.10
CA GLY A 107 -8.43 15.13 -6.24
C GLY A 107 -8.37 13.60 -6.24
N TRP A 108 -7.82 12.97 -5.19
CA TRP A 108 -7.84 11.50 -5.09
C TRP A 108 -9.26 11.01 -4.77
N THR A 109 -9.92 10.39 -5.75
CA THR A 109 -11.34 9.99 -5.62
C THR A 109 -11.56 8.48 -5.78
N ASP A 110 -10.55 7.76 -6.25
CA ASP A 110 -10.61 6.31 -6.47
C ASP A 110 -9.44 5.61 -5.77
N MET A 111 -9.75 4.68 -4.87
CA MET A 111 -8.76 3.88 -4.15
C MET A 111 -7.85 3.03 -5.06
N TYR A 112 -8.22 2.83 -6.32
CA TYR A 112 -7.41 2.13 -7.31
C TYR A 112 -6.56 3.07 -8.18
N GLU A 113 -6.57 4.37 -7.90
CA GLU A 113 -5.58 5.32 -8.38
C GLU A 113 -4.39 5.40 -7.43
N ASP A 114 -3.22 5.66 -8.00
CA ASP A 114 -2.00 5.81 -7.23
C ASP A 114 -2.02 7.12 -6.44
N TYR A 115 -2.33 7.01 -5.14
CA TYR A 115 -2.48 8.16 -4.25
C TYR A 115 -1.27 9.09 -4.23
N ARG A 116 -0.07 8.59 -4.58
CA ARG A 116 1.17 9.37 -4.59
C ARG A 116 1.12 10.58 -5.52
N GLN A 117 0.28 10.52 -6.56
CA GLN A 117 0.07 11.63 -7.49
C GLN A 117 -0.68 12.80 -6.88
N PHE A 118 -1.32 12.58 -5.73
CA PHE A 118 -2.14 13.56 -5.01
C PHE A 118 -1.49 14.01 -3.70
N GLU A 119 -0.27 13.57 -3.43
CA GLU A 119 0.50 13.99 -2.26
C GLU A 119 1.04 15.42 -2.46
N ASN A 120 1.02 16.19 -1.37
CA ASN A 120 1.58 17.53 -1.24
C ASN A 120 2.35 17.67 0.09
N ASP A 121 2.91 18.85 0.36
CA ASP A 121 3.68 19.12 1.58
C ASP A 121 2.91 18.80 2.88
N GLU A 122 1.63 19.14 2.93
CA GLU A 122 0.76 18.83 4.08
C GLU A 122 0.67 17.33 4.31
N SER A 123 0.31 16.57 3.27
CA SER A 123 0.21 15.12 3.35
C SER A 123 1.56 14.45 3.67
N ASN A 124 2.67 15.01 3.20
CA ASN A 124 4.02 14.51 3.49
C ASN A 124 4.40 14.72 4.96
N VAL A 125 4.07 15.88 5.54
CA VAL A 125 4.28 16.16 6.97
C VAL A 125 3.45 15.19 7.84
N MET A 126 2.21 14.91 7.44
CA MET A 126 1.36 13.95 8.16
C MET A 126 1.90 12.52 8.06
N ALA A 127 2.32 12.09 6.86
CA ALA A 127 2.92 10.77 6.65
C ALA A 127 4.14 10.55 7.55
N ARG A 128 5.01 11.56 7.69
CA ARG A 128 6.14 11.53 8.60
C ARG A 128 5.72 11.37 10.06
N LYS A 129 4.74 12.13 10.54
CA LYS A 129 4.23 12.02 11.92
C LYS A 129 3.65 10.63 12.21
N ILE A 130 2.89 10.07 11.27
CA ILE A 130 2.34 8.71 11.37
C ILE A 130 3.48 7.70 11.50
N TYR A 131 4.53 7.81 10.67
CA TYR A 131 5.70 6.95 10.75
C TYR A 131 6.44 7.09 12.08
N GLU A 132 6.65 8.30 12.59
CA GLU A 132 7.29 8.54 13.88
C GLU A 132 6.52 7.87 15.03
N ARG A 133 5.18 7.94 15.02
CA ARG A 133 4.33 7.24 15.99
C ARG A 133 4.45 5.72 15.88
N ALA A 134 4.48 5.17 14.67
CA ALA A 134 4.68 3.74 14.44
C ALA A 134 6.01 3.25 15.02
N VAL A 135 7.10 4.02 14.81
CA VAL A 135 8.42 3.70 15.36
C VAL A 135 8.42 3.75 16.89
N LEU A 136 7.77 4.76 17.49
CA LEU A 136 7.65 4.87 18.94
C LEU A 136 6.87 3.70 19.54
N TYR A 137 5.78 3.29 18.90
CA TYR A 137 4.99 2.13 19.34
C TYR A 137 5.83 0.84 19.28
N ALA A 138 6.48 0.58 18.15
CA ALA A 138 7.33 -0.61 17.97
C ALA A 138 8.47 -0.69 19.01
N ARG A 139 9.00 0.45 19.48
CA ARG A 139 10.05 0.52 20.49
C ARG A 139 9.57 0.22 21.92
N LYS A 140 8.29 0.40 22.22
CA LYS A 140 7.72 0.17 23.55
C LYS A 140 7.51 -1.33 23.88
N GLY A 141 7.87 -2.22 22.95
CA GLY A 141 7.64 -3.65 23.08
C GLY A 141 6.21 -3.99 22.69
N ALA A 142 5.99 -4.14 21.38
CA ALA A 142 4.82 -4.86 20.88
C ALA A 142 4.85 -6.32 21.34
#